data_AF-A0A1B6JBY4-F1
#
_entry.id   AF-A0A1B6JBY4-F1
#
_cell.length_a   1.000
_cell.length_b   1.000
_cell.length_c   1.000
_cell.angle_alpha   90.00
_cell.angle_beta   90.00
_cell.angle_gamma   90.00
#
_symmetry.space_group_name_H-M   'P 1'
#
loop_
_entity.id
_entity.type
_entity.pdbx_description
1 polymer ?
#
loop_
_entity_poly.entity_id
_entity_poly.type
_entity_poly.pdbx_seq_one_letter_code
_entity_poly.pdbx_strand_id
1 'polypeptide(L)'
;MKANQKMKRSVHVSFVPDEEIGGQTGMKIFVESEDFRKLNVGCALDEGIASPDESFHFFYGERSLWHVFIHCMGTPGHGSLLHDDTAGEKIAIVIEKFMARRAEEKKKLKDNPNLTVGD
;
A
#
# COMPACT_ATOMS: atom_id res chain seq x y z
N MET A 1 -28.92 -4.17 -15.50
CA MET A 1 -30.03 -3.26 -15.18
C MET A 1 -30.94 -3.17 -16.39
N LYS A 2 -32.27 -3.07 -16.22
CA LYS A 2 -33.16 -2.83 -17.36
C LYS A 2 -33.13 -1.34 -17.71
N ALA A 3 -33.31 -1.00 -18.99
CA ALA A 3 -33.49 0.40 -19.39
C ALA A 3 -34.66 1.03 -18.61
N ASN A 4 -34.54 2.30 -18.24
CA ASN A 4 -35.54 3.10 -17.51
C ASN A 4 -35.89 2.64 -16.08
N GLN A 5 -34.95 1.97 -15.40
CA GLN A 5 -35.17 1.55 -14.01
C GLN A 5 -34.89 2.71 -13.03
N LYS A 6 -35.89 3.08 -12.21
CA LYS A 6 -35.74 4.12 -11.17
C LYS A 6 -35.07 3.54 -9.92
N MET A 7 -33.95 4.13 -9.51
CA MET A 7 -33.22 3.70 -8.30
C MET A 7 -33.96 4.12 -7.03
N LYS A 8 -33.91 3.27 -5.99
CA LYS A 8 -34.49 3.55 -4.66
C LYS A 8 -33.66 4.55 -3.83
N ARG A 9 -32.41 4.79 -4.24
CA ARG A 9 -31.42 5.65 -3.58
C ARG A 9 -30.68 6.46 -4.63
N SER A 10 -30.09 7.57 -4.21
CA SER A 10 -29.16 8.34 -5.04
C SER A 10 -27.89 7.53 -5.30
N VAL A 11 -27.38 7.62 -6.53
CA VAL A 11 -26.06 7.08 -6.90
C VAL A 11 -25.16 8.28 -7.16
N HIS A 12 -24.07 8.38 -6.41
CA HIS A 12 -23.04 9.40 -6.61
C HIS A 12 -21.87 8.74 -7.33
N VAL A 13 -21.34 9.39 -8.35
CA VAL A 13 -20.14 8.97 -9.07
C VAL A 13 -19.10 10.07 -8.90
N SER A 14 -17.93 9.71 -8.39
CA SER A 14 -16.81 10.61 -8.18
C SER A 14 -15.60 10.10 -8.94
N PHE A 15 -14.84 11.01 -9.53
CA PHE A 15 -13.52 10.74 -10.09
C PHE A 15 -12.50 11.29 -9.10
N VAL A 16 -11.70 10.41 -8.52
CA VAL A 16 -10.76 10.76 -7.44
C VAL A 16 -9.35 10.44 -7.92
N PRO A 17 -8.39 11.39 -7.84
CA PRO A 17 -7.02 11.13 -8.23
C PRO A 17 -6.25 10.37 -7.15
N ASP A 18 -5.03 9.97 -7.48
CA ASP A 18 -3.97 9.53 -6.56
C ASP A 18 -4.17 8.18 -5.84
N GLU A 19 -5.11 7.33 -6.25
CA GLU A 19 -5.33 6.00 -5.65
C GLU A 19 -3.99 5.22 -5.52
N GLU A 20 -3.33 4.95 -6.65
CA GLU A 20 -2.07 4.20 -6.75
C GLU A 20 -0.86 4.80 -6.00
N ILE A 21 -0.95 6.06 -5.53
CA ILE A 21 0.11 6.73 -4.76
C ILE A 21 -0.30 7.06 -3.31
N GLY A 22 -1.41 6.47 -2.85
CA GLY A 22 -1.87 6.55 -1.47
C GLY A 22 -2.81 7.72 -1.15
N GLY A 23 -3.39 8.36 -2.17
CA GLY A 23 -4.57 9.22 -2.05
C GLY A 23 -4.38 10.53 -1.28
N GLN A 24 -3.15 10.95 -0.99
CA GLN A 24 -2.86 12.07 -0.07
C GLN A 24 -3.46 13.39 -0.53
N THR A 25 -3.42 13.67 -1.83
CA THR A 25 -4.01 14.86 -2.46
C THR A 25 -5.35 14.58 -3.16
N GLY A 26 -5.80 13.32 -3.16
CA GLY A 26 -7.08 12.87 -3.68
C GLY A 26 -8.08 12.54 -2.57
N MET A 27 -8.37 11.25 -2.40
CA MET A 27 -9.44 10.77 -1.51
C MET A 27 -9.30 11.26 -0.07
N LYS A 28 -8.06 11.38 0.44
CA LYS A 28 -7.79 11.81 1.81
C LYS A 28 -8.37 13.19 2.12
N ILE A 29 -8.30 14.14 1.18
CA ILE A 29 -8.86 15.48 1.37
C ILE A 29 -10.39 15.42 1.30
N PHE A 30 -10.93 14.61 0.39
CA PHE A 30 -12.37 14.51 0.20
C PHE A 30 -13.08 13.91 1.42
N VAL A 31 -12.49 12.89 2.07
CA VAL A 31 -13.09 12.27 3.27
C VAL A 31 -13.23 13.24 4.45
N GLU A 32 -12.45 14.31 4.49
CA GLU A 32 -12.53 15.35 5.52
C GLU A 32 -13.66 16.36 5.27
N SER A 33 -14.28 16.35 4.09
CA SER A 33 -15.32 17.32 3.70
C SER A 33 -16.69 17.03 4.32
N GLU A 34 -17.51 18.08 4.49
CA GLU A 34 -18.92 17.96 4.88
C GLU A 34 -19.73 17.14 3.86
N ASP A 35 -19.38 17.22 2.58
CA ASP A 35 -20.11 16.51 1.53
C ASP A 35 -19.90 15.01 1.62
N PHE A 36 -18.67 14.55 1.89
CA PHE A 36 -18.41 13.14 2.16
C PHE A 36 -19.14 12.67 3.43
N ARG A 37 -19.14 13.48 4.50
CA ARG A 37 -19.87 13.15 5.74
C ARG A 37 -21.37 12.95 5.49
N LYS A 38 -22.00 13.79 4.67
CA LYS A 38 -23.43 13.67 4.31
C LYS A 38 -23.75 12.41 3.50
N LEU A 39 -22.77 11.79 2.83
CA LEU A 39 -22.97 10.51 2.16
C LEU A 39 -23.26 9.38 3.15
N ASN A 40 -22.84 9.52 4.41
CA ASN A 40 -23.04 8.52 5.48
C ASN A 40 -22.52 7.12 5.07
N VAL A 41 -21.27 7.06 4.62
CA VAL A 41 -20.63 5.84 4.11
C VAL A 41 -20.41 4.85 5.26
N GLY A 42 -20.92 3.63 5.11
CA GLY A 42 -20.78 2.56 6.12
C GLY A 42 -19.72 1.51 5.79
N CYS A 43 -19.34 1.38 4.52
CA CYS A 43 -18.26 0.52 4.06
C CYS A 43 -17.67 1.04 2.75
N ALA A 44 -16.43 0.65 2.47
CA ALA A 44 -15.79 0.81 1.17
C ALA A 44 -15.55 -0.57 0.57
N LEU A 45 -15.61 -0.65 -0.76
CA LEU A 45 -15.18 -1.79 -1.53
C LEU A 45 -14.01 -1.32 -2.38
N ASP A 46 -12.99 -2.15 -2.46
CA ASP A 46 -11.75 -1.87 -3.17
C ASP A 46 -11.47 -2.99 -4.17
N GLU A 47 -10.60 -2.74 -5.16
CA GLU A 47 -10.22 -3.80 -6.09
C GLU A 47 -9.51 -4.95 -5.37
N GLY A 48 -9.86 -6.16 -5.80
CA GLY A 48 -9.19 -7.39 -5.38
C GLY A 48 -8.47 -8.06 -6.54
N ILE A 49 -8.19 -9.34 -6.37
CA ILE A 49 -7.64 -10.16 -7.43
C ILE A 49 -8.70 -10.52 -8.49
N ALA A 50 -8.29 -10.56 -9.76
CA ALA A 50 -9.14 -11.05 -10.84
C ALA A 50 -9.45 -12.54 -10.68
N SER A 51 -10.69 -12.94 -10.96
CA SER A 51 -11.09 -14.34 -11.06
C SER A 51 -11.06 -14.80 -12.53
N PRO A 52 -10.59 -16.03 -12.83
CA PRO A 52 -10.69 -16.61 -14.16
C PRO A 52 -12.12 -17.08 -14.53
N ASP A 53 -13.05 -17.11 -13.57
CA ASP A 53 -14.44 -17.54 -13.75
C ASP A 53 -15.45 -16.45 -13.35
N GLU A 54 -16.74 -16.77 -13.41
CA GLU A 54 -17.83 -15.86 -13.03
C GLU A 54 -18.06 -15.79 -11.51
N SER A 55 -17.00 -15.85 -10.71
CA SER A 55 -17.06 -15.68 -9.26
C SER A 55 -16.24 -14.47 -8.80
N PHE A 56 -16.59 -13.91 -7.64
CA PHE A 56 -15.85 -12.83 -7.01
C PHE A 56 -15.12 -13.34 -5.78
N HIS A 57 -13.83 -13.03 -5.68
CA HIS A 57 -13.08 -13.21 -4.44
C HIS A 57 -13.39 -12.04 -3.50
N PHE A 58 -13.86 -12.34 -2.29
CA PHE A 58 -14.20 -11.34 -1.28
C PHE A 58 -13.24 -11.45 -0.10
N PHE A 59 -12.56 -10.36 0.23
CA PHE A 59 -11.59 -10.29 1.32
C PHE A 59 -12.10 -9.34 2.41
N TYR A 60 -11.89 -9.71 3.67
CA TYR A 60 -12.25 -8.86 4.80
C TYR A 60 -11.07 -7.95 5.15
N GLY A 61 -10.94 -6.86 4.39
CA GLY A 61 -9.92 -5.84 4.56
C GLY A 61 -8.59 -6.20 3.90
N GLU A 62 -7.74 -5.18 3.82
CA GLU A 62 -6.36 -5.27 3.36
C GLU A 62 -5.38 -5.00 4.50
N ARG A 63 -4.12 -5.33 4.28
CA ARG A 63 -3.05 -5.02 5.24
C ARG A 63 -2.59 -3.58 5.02
N SER A 64 -2.39 -2.85 6.10
CA SER A 64 -1.84 -1.50 6.01
C SER A 64 -0.47 -1.52 5.34
N LEU A 65 -0.27 -0.63 4.37
CA LEU A 65 1.02 -0.39 3.76
C LEU A 65 1.97 0.29 4.75
N TRP A 66 3.20 -0.23 4.86
CA TRP A 66 4.25 0.37 5.67
C TRP A 66 5.23 1.10 4.76
N HIS A 67 5.17 2.43 4.75
CA HIS A 67 6.17 3.26 4.06
C HIS A 67 7.30 3.59 5.05
N VAL A 68 8.50 3.06 4.78
CA VAL A 68 9.68 3.31 5.62
C VAL A 68 10.64 4.23 4.89
N PHE A 69 10.93 5.38 5.49
CA PHE A 69 11.94 6.32 4.99
C PHE A 69 13.21 6.16 5.83
N ILE A 70 14.32 5.82 5.16
CA ILE A 70 15.62 5.66 5.81
C ILE A 70 16.55 6.73 5.28
N HIS A 71 17.05 7.56 6.19
CA HIS A 71 17.98 8.62 5.85
C HIS A 71 19.39 8.25 6.33
N CYS A 72 20.28 7.96 5.38
CA CYS A 72 21.69 7.69 5.66
C CYS A 72 22.51 8.96 5.42
N MET A 73 22.89 9.65 6.49
CA MET A 73 23.72 10.86 6.42
C MET A 73 25.19 10.53 6.25
N GLY A 74 25.93 11.37 5.53
CA GLY A 74 27.38 11.28 5.39
C GLY A 74 28.02 12.61 4.99
N THR A 75 29.34 12.69 5.13
CA THR A 75 30.11 13.89 4.80
C THR A 75 30.34 13.99 3.29
N PRO A 76 30.01 15.11 2.63
CA PRO A 76 30.34 15.33 1.23
C PRO A 76 31.83 15.64 1.07
N GLY A 77 32.43 15.19 -0.02
CA GLY A 77 33.84 15.45 -0.29
C GLY A 77 34.29 14.88 -1.64
N HIS A 78 35.53 15.21 -2.03
CA HIS A 78 36.14 14.64 -3.23
C HIS A 78 36.32 13.13 -3.05
N GLY A 79 36.01 12.33 -4.08
CA GLY A 79 36.01 10.85 -3.98
C GLY A 79 37.36 10.23 -3.61
N SER A 80 38.47 10.93 -3.87
CA SER A 80 39.81 10.48 -3.46
C SER A 80 40.09 10.64 -1.96
N LEU A 81 39.26 11.37 -1.21
CA LEU A 81 39.43 11.54 0.24
C LEU A 81 39.03 10.29 1.02
N LEU A 82 38.25 9.39 0.41
CA LEU A 82 37.83 8.11 0.97
C LEU A 82 37.38 8.25 2.43
N HIS A 83 36.39 9.11 2.67
CA HIS A 83 35.83 9.32 4.01
C HIS A 83 35.28 8.01 4.58
N ASP A 84 35.45 7.82 5.88
CA ASP A 84 34.76 6.77 6.64
C ASP A 84 33.31 7.21 6.96
N ASP A 85 32.48 6.24 7.35
CA ASP A 85 31.10 6.44 7.83
C ASP A 85 30.19 7.15 6.81
N THR A 86 30.38 6.80 5.54
CA THR A 86 29.65 7.40 4.43
C THR A 86 28.18 6.98 4.43
N ALA A 87 27.36 7.78 3.73
CA ALA A 87 25.99 7.39 3.43
C ALA A 87 25.91 6.03 2.70
N GLY A 88 26.91 5.73 1.85
CA GLY A 88 27.03 4.48 1.10
C GLY A 88 27.25 3.26 1.99
N GLU A 89 28.14 3.36 2.97
CA GLU A 89 28.41 2.27 3.93
C GLU A 89 27.19 2.01 4.82
N LYS A 90 26.52 3.07 5.27
CA LYS A 90 25.29 2.96 6.07
C LYS A 90 24.15 2.32 5.31
N ILE A 91 23.92 2.72 4.06
CA ILE A 91 22.83 2.12 3.26
C ILE A 91 23.13 0.66 2.92
N ALA A 92 24.41 0.28 2.77
CA ALA A 92 24.79 -1.12 2.57
C ALA A 92 24.36 -1.99 3.77
N ILE A 93 24.58 -1.52 5.00
CA ILE A 93 24.14 -2.20 6.23
C ILE A 93 22.61 -2.35 6.25
N VAL A 94 21.88 -1.29 5.91
CA VAL A 94 20.41 -1.29 5.87
C VAL A 94 19.88 -2.32 4.87
N ILE A 95 20.44 -2.33 3.66
CA ILE A 95 20.06 -3.30 2.61
C ILE A 95 20.33 -4.73 3.08
N GLU A 96 21.50 -4.98 3.68
CA GLU A 96 21.87 -6.28 4.20
C GLU A 96 20.86 -6.77 5.25
N LYS A 97 20.49 -5.92 6.21
CA LYS A 97 19.49 -6.26 7.25
C LYS A 97 18.13 -6.59 6.65
N PHE A 98 17.66 -5.83 5.67
CA PHE A 98 16.39 -6.12 5.00
C PHE A 98 16.42 -7.42 4.19
N MET A 99 17.52 -7.69 3.50
CA MET A 99 17.67 -8.93 2.74
C MET A 99 17.77 -10.15 3.65
N ALA A 100 18.46 -10.03 4.79
CA ALA A 100 18.52 -11.07 5.82
C ALA A 100 17.11 -11.37 6.37
N ARG A 101 16.37 -10.33 6.77
CA ARG A 101 14.99 -10.51 7.27
C ARG A 101 14.08 -11.13 6.23
N ARG A 102 14.18 -10.69 4.96
CA ARG A 102 13.42 -11.28 3.86
C ARG A 102 13.74 -12.77 3.68
N ALA A 103 15.00 -13.18 3.82
CA ALA A 103 15.38 -14.58 3.74
C ALA A 103 14.81 -15.41 4.89
N GLU A 104 14.79 -14.86 6.11
CA GLU A 104 14.16 -15.49 7.28
C GLU A 104 12.66 -15.70 7.07
N GLU A 105 11.92 -14.68 6.64
CA GLU A 105 10.48 -14.79 6.39
C GLU A 105 10.18 -15.76 5.23
N LYS A 106 10.99 -15.74 4.16
CA LYS A 106 10.86 -16.72 3.07
C LYS A 106 11.06 -18.15 3.56
N LYS A 107 12.00 -18.37 4.48
CA LYS A 107 12.24 -19.69 5.08
C LYS A 107 11.06 -20.12 5.94
N LYS A 108 10.54 -19.25 6.81
CA LYS A 108 9.36 -19.54 7.64
C LYS A 108 8.16 -19.98 6.80
N LEU A 109 7.87 -19.27 5.71
CA LEU A 109 6.78 -19.60 4.80
C LEU A 109 7.00 -20.96 4.09
N LYS A 110 8.24 -21.27 3.70
CA LYS A 110 8.57 -22.56 3.08
C LYS A 110 8.46 -23.73 4.05
N ASP A 111 8.91 -23.54 5.29
CA ASP A 111 9.06 -24.61 6.27
C ASP A 111 7.75 -24.90 7.04
N ASN A 112 6.78 -23.98 7.02
CA ASN A 112 5.50 -24.14 7.70
C ASN A 112 4.33 -24.21 6.69
N PRO A 113 3.77 -25.42 6.43
CA PRO A 113 2.67 -25.59 5.47
C PRO A 113 1.34 -24.96 5.93
N ASN A 114 1.24 -24.52 7.19
CA ASN A 114 0.05 -23.83 7.70
C ASN A 114 0.08 -22.31 7.44
N LEU A 115 1.17 -21.76 6.90
CA LEU A 115 1.28 -20.36 6.51
C LEU A 115 0.98 -20.22 5.02
N THR A 116 0.31 -19.13 4.67
CA THR A 116 -0.02 -18.74 3.30
C THR A 116 0.68 -17.44 2.91
N VAL A 117 0.71 -17.13 1.61
CA VAL A 117 1.23 -15.84 1.15
C VAL A 117 0.38 -14.73 1.77
N GLY A 118 1.03 -13.90 2.57
CA GLY A 118 0.31 -13.02 3.46
C GLY A 118 0.88 -13.18 4.86
N ASP A 119 0.59 -14.29 5.55
CA ASP A 119 0.89 -14.51 6.98
C ASP A 119 2.29 -14.07 7.45
#